data_AF-A0A3B0FPI1-F1
#
_entry.id   AF-A0A3B0FPI1-F1
#
_cell.length_a   1.000
_cell.length_b   1.000
_cell.length_c   1.000
_cell.angle_alpha   90.00
_cell.angle_beta   90.00
_cell.angle_gamma   90.00
#
_symmetry.space_group_name_H-M   'P 1'
#
loop_
_entity.id
_entity.type
_entity.pdbx_description
1 polymer ?
#
loop_
_entity_poly.entity_id
_entity_poly.type
_entity_poly.pdbx_seq_one_letter_code
_entity_poly.pdbx_strand_id
1 'polypeptide(L)'
;MLTTRRGLACLAFLVPVGSLFGFAVIMARKIVRRGPKDYRRAELTADGCRVRIDLDDYTKADGDFAVFDPAAQRYTRVGEVTLIDEDQKFVERRIHPTGSGPVTLGPLVDWTPDVFFEPSAVGGRFEEVHVPTAYGAAPAWLFEGRNADTWVIHIHGSWTDRSIMFRDVHAFSPLGFTSLVPSFRSDLEVSPPQAESSHLGQTEWRDVESAVAYAVTHGAQRIILSGWSMGGTIALLTAERSAYQDRIAGIVLVGPVTSWRKTITAGAEAAGVPAVGAGLVMSLLQAPPFAKLLGLAEPINFDALEWVDVPNRVSIPTLVLHSSADQEIPWEISAAFQRANPDTVTLIPLPEAHHTQEWNVSPHTFTNELTSWINKTILTEG
;
A
#
# COMPACT_ATOMS: atom_id res chain seq x y z
N MET A 1 -20.05 66.29 -26.73
CA MET A 1 -19.89 65.29 -27.81
C MET A 1 -18.99 64.17 -27.28
N LEU A 2 -19.54 62.95 -27.27
CA LEU A 2 -18.90 61.62 -27.23
C LEU A 2 -17.83 61.34 -26.13
N THR A 3 -18.18 60.68 -25.02
CA THR A 3 -18.22 59.21 -24.79
C THR A 3 -16.92 58.45 -25.10
N THR A 4 -16.27 57.91 -24.06
CA THR A 4 -15.72 56.54 -24.12
C THR A 4 -15.57 55.95 -22.71
N ARG A 5 -16.42 54.96 -22.43
CA ARG A 5 -16.33 54.01 -21.31
C ARG A 5 -15.00 53.24 -21.39
N ARG A 6 -14.27 53.12 -20.28
CA ARG A 6 -13.32 52.03 -20.06
C ARG A 6 -14.10 50.80 -19.60
N GLY A 7 -14.29 49.84 -20.48
CA GLY A 7 -14.87 48.54 -20.19
C GLY A 7 -13.90 47.43 -20.60
N LEU A 8 -13.65 46.54 -19.64
CA LEU A 8 -13.20 45.13 -19.72
C LEU A 8 -12.06 44.73 -20.68
N ALA A 9 -11.09 44.01 -20.13
CA ALA A 9 -10.93 42.59 -20.45
C ALA A 9 -10.17 41.86 -19.34
N CYS A 10 -10.91 41.20 -18.44
CA CYS A 10 -10.38 40.04 -17.74
C CYS A 10 -10.12 38.96 -18.80
N LEU A 11 -8.85 38.66 -19.09
CA LEU A 11 -8.49 37.43 -19.78
C LEU A 11 -8.73 36.27 -18.80
N ALA A 12 -9.93 35.70 -18.85
CA ALA A 12 -10.16 34.37 -18.31
C ALA A 12 -9.34 33.39 -19.15
N PHE A 13 -8.41 32.68 -18.53
CA PHE A 13 -7.81 31.48 -19.11
C PHE A 13 -8.92 30.44 -19.29
N LEU A 14 -9.60 30.46 -20.43
CA LEU A 14 -10.42 29.34 -20.90
C LEU A 14 -9.46 28.22 -21.27
N VAL A 15 -9.11 27.38 -20.28
CA VAL A 15 -8.64 26.03 -20.58
C VAL A 15 -9.76 25.37 -21.38
N PRO A 16 -9.54 24.93 -22.63
CA PRO A 16 -10.58 24.27 -23.40
C PRO A 16 -11.14 23.11 -22.58
N VAL A 17 -12.46 23.04 -22.40
CA VAL A 17 -13.11 22.00 -21.58
C VAL A 17 -12.65 20.57 -21.99
N GLY A 18 -12.33 20.37 -23.28
CA GLY A 18 -11.76 19.13 -23.80
C GLY A 18 -10.37 18.77 -23.28
N SER A 19 -9.49 19.74 -23.00
CA SER A 19 -8.15 19.45 -22.46
C SER A 19 -8.20 19.11 -20.98
N LEU A 20 -9.09 19.76 -20.21
CA LEU A 20 -9.33 19.41 -18.81
C LEU A 20 -9.93 18.01 -18.67
N PHE A 21 -10.87 17.67 -19.54
CA PHE A 21 -11.48 16.34 -19.59
C PHE A 21 -10.46 15.24 -19.96
N GLY A 22 -9.66 15.45 -21.01
CA GLY A 22 -8.61 14.51 -21.39
C GLY A 22 -7.58 14.30 -20.28
N PHE A 23 -7.17 15.38 -19.60
CA PHE A 23 -6.31 15.31 -18.42
C PHE A 23 -6.95 14.51 -17.28
N ALA A 24 -8.22 14.75 -16.98
CA ALA A 24 -8.94 14.02 -15.94
C ALA A 24 -9.06 12.51 -16.24
N VAL A 25 -9.24 12.12 -17.50
CA VAL A 25 -9.22 10.70 -17.91
C VAL A 25 -7.83 10.08 -17.67
N ILE A 26 -6.75 10.79 -17.96
CA ILE A 26 -5.38 10.32 -17.69
C ILE A 26 -5.15 10.14 -16.18
N MET A 27 -5.56 11.12 -15.37
CA MET A 27 -5.42 11.04 -13.92
C MET A 27 -6.28 9.94 -13.31
N ALA A 28 -7.52 9.77 -13.78
CA ALA A 28 -8.37 8.66 -13.36
C ALA A 28 -7.72 7.31 -13.70
N ARG A 29 -7.12 7.17 -14.89
CA ARG A 29 -6.36 5.96 -15.24
C ARG A 29 -5.17 5.72 -14.32
N LYS A 30 -4.42 6.76 -13.93
CA LYS A 30 -3.30 6.62 -12.98
C LYS A 30 -3.75 6.15 -11.60
N ILE A 31 -4.96 6.52 -11.17
CA ILE A 31 -5.51 6.10 -9.87
C ILE A 31 -5.89 4.61 -9.90
N VAL A 32 -6.41 4.11 -11.01
CA VAL A 32 -6.93 2.73 -11.11
C VAL A 32 -6.06 1.77 -11.90
N ARG A 33 -4.91 2.17 -12.45
CA ARG A 33 -4.01 1.27 -13.21
C ARG A 33 -2.57 1.37 -12.75
N ARG A 34 -1.87 0.23 -12.83
CA ARG A 34 -0.45 0.14 -12.48
C ARG A 34 0.36 0.97 -13.46
N GLY A 35 1.16 1.88 -12.92
CA GLY A 35 2.17 2.60 -13.68
C GLY A 35 3.33 1.67 -14.08
N PRO A 36 4.16 2.09 -15.05
CA PRO A 36 5.43 1.42 -15.30
C PRO A 36 6.33 1.51 -14.04
N LYS A 37 7.20 0.50 -13.85
CA LYS A 37 8.27 0.57 -12.85
C LYS A 37 9.22 1.72 -13.18
N ASP A 38 9.70 2.38 -12.14
CA ASP A 38 10.59 3.53 -12.26
C ASP A 38 12.03 3.10 -11.93
N TYR A 39 12.87 3.00 -12.97
CA TYR A 39 14.25 2.52 -12.83
C TYR A 39 15.20 3.67 -12.55
N ARG A 40 16.14 3.45 -11.63
CA ARG A 40 17.23 4.39 -11.32
C ARG A 40 18.53 3.92 -11.93
N ARG A 41 19.41 4.86 -12.28
CA ARG A 41 20.79 4.50 -12.59
C ARG A 41 21.49 4.11 -11.30
N ALA A 42 22.23 3.00 -11.36
CA ALA A 42 23.03 2.55 -10.24
C ALA A 42 24.34 1.92 -10.71
N GLU A 43 25.35 1.98 -9.84
CA GLU A 43 26.64 1.32 -10.02
C GLU A 43 27.18 0.84 -8.68
N LEU A 44 28.02 -0.20 -8.71
CA LEU A 44 28.76 -0.63 -7.53
C LEU A 44 29.99 0.26 -7.35
N THR A 45 30.32 0.56 -6.10
CA THR A 45 31.62 1.16 -5.79
C THR A 45 32.76 0.20 -6.10
N ALA A 46 33.98 0.71 -6.28
CA ALA A 46 35.14 -0.10 -6.67
C ALA A 46 35.48 -1.25 -5.69
N ASP A 47 35.09 -1.11 -4.42
CA ASP A 47 35.25 -2.14 -3.39
C ASP A 47 34.09 -3.15 -3.32
N GLY A 48 33.02 -2.95 -4.11
CA GLY A 48 31.84 -3.82 -4.15
C GLY A 48 30.97 -3.78 -2.89
N CYS A 49 31.23 -2.86 -1.95
CA CYS A 49 30.57 -2.81 -0.65
C CYS A 49 29.39 -1.82 -0.59
N ARG A 50 29.28 -0.93 -1.58
CA ARG A 50 28.23 0.10 -1.65
C ARG A 50 27.61 0.13 -3.05
N VAL A 51 26.36 0.56 -3.09
CA VAL A 51 25.66 0.94 -4.33
C VAL A 51 25.60 2.45 -4.38
N ARG A 52 26.07 3.04 -5.48
CA ARG A 52 25.77 4.42 -5.86
C ARG A 52 24.53 4.42 -6.72
N ILE A 53 23.52 5.22 -6.38
CA ILE A 53 22.24 5.28 -7.10
C ILE A 53 21.80 6.74 -7.27
N ASP A 54 21.04 7.03 -8.33
CA ASP A 54 20.46 8.36 -8.57
C ASP A 54 19.78 8.92 -7.30
N LEU A 55 20.06 10.18 -7.00
CA LEU A 55 19.54 10.88 -5.83
C LEU A 55 18.09 11.31 -6.06
N ASP A 56 17.18 10.83 -5.22
CA ASP A 56 15.84 11.37 -5.05
C ASP A 56 15.39 11.25 -3.59
N ASP A 57 14.13 11.59 -3.32
CA ASP A 57 13.60 11.55 -1.96
C ASP A 57 13.50 10.12 -1.39
N TYR A 58 13.34 9.10 -2.22
CA TYR A 58 13.26 7.70 -1.81
C TYR A 58 14.64 7.08 -1.58
N THR A 59 15.60 7.34 -2.47
CA THR A 59 16.94 6.73 -2.40
C THR A 59 17.79 7.30 -1.28
N LYS A 60 17.49 8.53 -0.82
CA LYS A 60 18.14 9.15 0.35
C LYS A 60 17.44 8.84 1.69
N ALA A 61 16.25 8.23 1.67
CA ALA A 61 15.48 7.96 2.87
C ALA A 61 16.22 7.01 3.84
N ASP A 62 16.11 7.26 5.13
CA ASP A 62 16.72 6.38 6.14
C ASP A 62 16.07 4.99 6.16
N GLY A 63 16.83 3.98 6.58
CA GLY A 63 16.34 2.61 6.74
C GLY A 63 16.94 1.58 5.80
N ASP A 64 16.36 0.38 5.83
CA ASP A 64 16.75 -0.74 4.98
C ASP A 64 15.86 -0.85 3.75
N PHE A 65 16.47 -0.99 2.58
CA PHE A 65 15.80 -1.08 1.28
C PHE A 65 16.47 -2.13 0.40
N ALA A 66 16.06 -2.20 -0.85
CA ALA A 66 16.73 -3.02 -1.83
C ALA A 66 16.75 -2.43 -3.23
N VAL A 67 17.70 -2.92 -4.01
CA VAL A 67 17.76 -2.71 -5.46
C VAL A 67 17.55 -4.04 -6.17
N PHE A 68 16.61 -4.07 -7.10
CA PHE A 68 16.40 -5.18 -8.02
C PHE A 68 17.13 -4.90 -9.33
N ASP A 69 18.05 -5.78 -9.69
CA ASP A 69 18.70 -5.78 -10.99
C ASP A 69 17.89 -6.63 -11.97
N PRO A 70 17.19 -6.05 -12.96
CA PRO A 70 16.45 -6.80 -13.95
C PRO A 70 17.35 -7.60 -14.90
N ALA A 71 18.61 -7.21 -15.10
CA ALA A 71 19.53 -7.95 -15.96
C ALA A 71 20.03 -9.23 -15.28
N ALA A 72 20.33 -9.16 -13.98
CA ALA A 72 20.77 -10.30 -13.18
C ALA A 72 19.61 -11.07 -12.54
N GLN A 73 18.38 -10.55 -12.58
CA GLN A 73 17.21 -11.05 -11.84
C GLN A 73 17.54 -11.26 -10.36
N ARG A 74 18.26 -10.31 -9.77
CA ARG A 74 18.79 -10.43 -8.40
C ARG A 74 18.48 -9.19 -7.60
N TYR A 75 18.06 -9.41 -6.37
CA TYR A 75 17.92 -8.36 -5.39
C TYR A 75 19.17 -8.21 -4.53
N THR A 76 19.47 -6.96 -4.17
CA THR A 76 20.55 -6.60 -3.25
C THR A 76 19.98 -5.68 -2.19
N ARG A 77 20.02 -6.12 -0.92
CA ARG A 77 19.61 -5.27 0.20
C ARG A 77 20.65 -4.20 0.43
N VAL A 78 20.18 -2.99 0.66
CA VAL A 78 20.98 -1.80 0.97
C VAL A 78 20.44 -1.16 2.24
N GLY A 79 21.33 -0.62 3.06
CA GLY A 79 20.99 -0.08 4.38
C GLY A 79 21.44 1.36 4.48
N GLU A 80 22.32 1.64 5.44
CA GLU A 80 22.84 2.96 5.77
C GLU A 80 23.28 3.80 4.54
N VAL A 81 22.85 5.06 4.50
CA VAL A 81 23.38 6.08 3.59
C VAL A 81 24.78 6.49 4.04
N THR A 82 25.78 6.30 3.19
CA THR A 82 27.18 6.61 3.50
C THR A 82 27.65 7.94 2.90
N LEU A 83 27.01 8.40 1.83
CA LEU A 83 27.33 9.66 1.17
C LEU A 83 26.11 10.15 0.38
N ILE A 84 25.84 11.46 0.42
CA ILE A 84 24.93 12.15 -0.49
C ILE A 84 25.77 13.18 -1.24
N ASP A 85 25.79 13.11 -2.57
CA ASP A 85 26.42 14.09 -3.43
C ASP A 85 25.34 14.82 -4.23
N GLU A 86 24.96 16.02 -3.77
CA GLU A 86 23.93 16.83 -4.41
C GLU A 86 24.37 17.43 -5.75
N ASP A 87 25.68 17.60 -5.96
CA ASP A 87 26.21 18.18 -7.20
C ASP A 87 26.18 17.13 -8.32
N GLN A 88 26.58 15.90 -8.01
CA GLN A 88 26.58 14.76 -8.94
C GLN A 88 25.25 13.99 -8.96
N LYS A 89 24.29 14.35 -8.10
CA LYS A 89 22.95 13.77 -8.02
C LYS A 89 22.96 12.26 -7.75
N PHE A 90 23.76 11.82 -6.78
CA PHE A 90 23.72 10.43 -6.32
C PHE A 90 23.72 10.31 -4.79
N VAL A 91 23.32 9.13 -4.33
CA VAL A 91 23.48 8.66 -2.95
C VAL A 91 24.22 7.33 -2.96
N GLU A 92 25.15 7.16 -2.02
CA GLU A 92 25.80 5.88 -1.76
C GLU A 92 25.18 5.20 -0.55
N ARG A 93 24.83 3.92 -0.70
CA ARG A 93 24.29 3.09 0.38
C ARG A 93 25.09 1.82 0.58
N ARG A 94 25.26 1.42 1.82
CA ARG A 94 25.96 0.17 2.17
C ARG A 94 25.12 -1.05 1.78
N ILE A 95 25.77 -2.06 1.21
CA ILE A 95 25.15 -3.36 0.91
C ILE A 95 25.10 -4.23 2.15
N HIS A 96 23.97 -4.90 2.39
CA HIS A 96 23.75 -5.79 3.51
C HIS A 96 23.32 -7.22 3.07
N PRO A 97 23.79 -8.28 3.76
CA PRO A 97 24.90 -8.28 4.71
C PRO A 97 26.26 -7.99 4.04
N THR A 98 27.21 -7.44 4.79
CA THR A 98 28.56 -7.13 4.29
C THR A 98 29.20 -8.36 3.64
N GLY A 99 29.76 -8.20 2.45
CA GLY A 99 30.41 -9.29 1.70
C GLY A 99 29.46 -10.21 0.91
N SER A 100 28.15 -9.94 0.91
CA SER A 100 27.16 -10.67 0.10
C SER A 100 26.70 -9.91 -1.15
N GLY A 101 27.36 -8.79 -1.46
CA GLY A 101 27.02 -7.94 -2.60
C GLY A 101 27.10 -8.68 -3.94
N PRO A 102 26.35 -8.22 -4.95
CA PRO A 102 26.45 -8.78 -6.29
C PRO A 102 27.84 -8.49 -6.87
N VAL A 103 28.33 -9.40 -7.70
CA VAL A 103 29.63 -9.21 -8.40
C VAL A 103 29.54 -8.07 -9.41
N THR A 104 28.37 -7.91 -10.03
CA THR A 104 28.04 -6.84 -10.98
C THR A 104 26.63 -6.38 -10.71
N LEU A 105 26.37 -5.09 -10.94
CA LEU A 105 25.03 -4.51 -10.95
C LEU A 105 24.77 -3.93 -12.34
N GLY A 106 23.59 -4.18 -12.90
CA GLY A 106 23.14 -3.55 -14.13
C GLY A 106 23.07 -2.02 -14.01
N PRO A 107 23.12 -1.28 -15.14
CA PRO A 107 23.14 0.18 -15.13
C PRO A 107 21.81 0.81 -14.73
N LEU A 108 20.73 0.03 -14.70
CA LEU A 108 19.38 0.44 -14.32
C LEU A 108 18.81 -0.59 -13.35
N VAL A 109 18.37 -0.13 -12.18
CA VAL A 109 17.82 -0.96 -11.11
C VAL A 109 16.47 -0.43 -10.65
N ASP A 110 15.61 -1.31 -10.16
CA ASP A 110 14.35 -0.96 -9.54
C ASP A 110 14.56 -0.81 -8.02
N TRP A 111 14.21 0.34 -7.46
CA TRP A 111 14.33 0.62 -6.03
C TRP A 111 13.06 0.14 -5.32
N THR A 112 13.22 -0.64 -4.26
CA THR A 112 12.07 -1.21 -3.55
C THR A 112 12.23 -1.16 -2.03
N PRO A 113 11.13 -0.91 -1.28
CA PRO A 113 11.11 -1.11 0.17
C PRO A 113 11.02 -2.59 0.57
N ASP A 114 10.91 -3.53 -0.38
CA ASP A 114 10.96 -4.97 -0.10
C ASP A 114 12.37 -5.36 0.30
N VAL A 115 12.57 -5.77 1.54
CA VAL A 115 13.87 -6.30 2.01
C VAL A 115 13.89 -7.83 2.13
N PHE A 116 12.72 -8.45 2.01
CA PHE A 116 12.52 -9.89 1.97
C PHE A 116 11.93 -10.22 0.59
N PHE A 117 12.73 -10.79 -0.30
CA PHE A 117 12.31 -11.03 -1.70
C PHE A 117 11.66 -12.39 -1.88
N GLU A 118 12.22 -13.38 -1.18
CA GLU A 118 11.72 -14.73 -1.18
C GLU A 118 11.06 -15.03 0.17
N PRO A 119 10.01 -15.87 0.18
CA PRO A 119 9.40 -16.33 1.44
C PRO A 119 10.43 -16.93 2.41
N SER A 120 11.48 -17.58 1.87
CA SER A 120 12.59 -18.15 2.64
C SER A 120 13.31 -17.14 3.54
N ALA A 121 13.30 -15.86 3.16
CA ALA A 121 13.98 -14.80 3.91
C ALA A 121 13.23 -14.36 5.17
N VAL A 122 11.93 -14.65 5.28
CA VAL A 122 11.12 -14.37 6.48
C VAL A 122 11.40 -15.40 7.59
N GLY A 123 11.84 -16.60 7.21
CA GLY A 123 12.06 -17.73 8.10
C GLY A 123 10.80 -18.53 8.41
N GLY A 124 10.96 -19.66 9.09
CA GLY A 124 9.86 -20.59 9.39
C GLY A 124 9.55 -21.56 8.24
N ARG A 125 8.49 -22.37 8.42
CA ARG A 125 7.96 -23.23 7.35
C ARG A 125 6.99 -22.42 6.52
N PHE A 126 7.16 -22.47 5.21
CA PHE A 126 6.30 -21.78 4.27
C PHE A 126 5.99 -22.67 3.07
N GLU A 127 4.84 -22.42 2.45
CA GLU A 127 4.43 -23.06 1.20
C GLU A 127 3.57 -22.12 0.36
N GLU A 128 3.54 -22.34 -0.95
CA GLU A 128 2.58 -21.68 -1.82
C GLU A 128 1.30 -22.52 -1.89
N VAL A 129 0.20 -21.92 -1.46
CA VAL A 129 -1.13 -22.54 -1.45
C VAL A 129 -2.04 -21.87 -2.47
N HIS A 130 -3.16 -22.52 -2.75
CA HIS A 130 -4.11 -22.08 -3.75
C HIS A 130 -5.47 -21.83 -3.09
N VAL A 131 -5.84 -20.56 -2.96
CA VAL A 131 -7.11 -20.11 -2.37
C VAL A 131 -8.21 -20.24 -3.43
N PRO A 132 -9.28 -21.01 -3.17
CA PRO A 132 -10.43 -21.06 -4.09
C PRO A 132 -11.17 -19.72 -4.12
N THR A 133 -11.28 -19.09 -5.29
CA THR A 133 -12.05 -17.86 -5.50
C THR A 133 -13.12 -18.04 -6.57
N ALA A 134 -13.97 -17.03 -6.76
CA ALA A 134 -15.02 -17.05 -7.80
C ALA A 134 -14.48 -17.21 -9.23
N TYR A 135 -13.22 -16.87 -9.47
CA TYR A 135 -12.58 -16.93 -10.78
C TYR A 135 -11.56 -18.05 -10.94
N GLY A 136 -11.42 -18.91 -9.94
CA GLY A 136 -10.45 -20.01 -9.93
C GLY A 136 -9.53 -19.95 -8.71
N ALA A 137 -8.51 -20.80 -8.72
CA ALA A 137 -7.51 -20.83 -7.67
C ALA A 137 -6.57 -19.62 -7.75
N ALA A 138 -6.52 -18.80 -6.70
CA ALA A 138 -5.59 -17.69 -6.57
C ALA A 138 -4.38 -18.09 -5.70
N PRO A 139 -3.13 -17.80 -6.09
CA PRO A 139 -1.97 -18.14 -5.31
C PRO A 139 -1.91 -17.33 -4.00
N ALA A 140 -1.43 -17.96 -2.93
CA ALA A 140 -1.19 -17.33 -1.64
C ALA A 140 0.05 -17.93 -0.98
N TRP A 141 0.80 -17.14 -0.20
CA TRP A 141 1.91 -17.65 0.60
C TRP A 141 1.40 -17.96 1.99
N LEU A 142 1.56 -19.19 2.43
CA LEU A 142 1.26 -19.62 3.79
C LEU A 142 2.57 -19.74 4.57
N PHE A 143 2.66 -19.07 5.71
CA PHE A 143 3.73 -19.23 6.69
C PHE A 143 3.14 -19.86 7.94
N GLU A 144 3.59 -21.07 8.27
CA GLU A 144 3.04 -21.82 9.39
C GLU A 144 3.45 -21.21 10.73
N GLY A 145 2.45 -20.88 11.54
CA GLY A 145 2.64 -20.41 12.90
C GLY A 145 2.77 -21.56 13.90
N ARG A 146 3.25 -21.25 15.11
CA ARG A 146 3.14 -22.15 16.28
C ARG A 146 1.72 -22.20 16.83
N ASN A 147 0.96 -21.12 16.64
CA ASN A 147 -0.45 -21.00 16.96
C ASN A 147 -1.25 -21.14 15.65
N ALA A 148 -1.86 -22.31 15.48
CA ALA A 148 -2.68 -22.62 14.30
C ALA A 148 -4.13 -22.12 14.42
N ASP A 149 -4.57 -21.69 15.61
CA ASP A 149 -5.94 -21.21 15.83
C ASP A 149 -6.10 -19.73 15.45
N THR A 150 -5.03 -18.93 15.55
CA THR A 150 -5.02 -17.51 15.16
C THR A 150 -4.26 -17.30 13.86
N TRP A 151 -4.94 -16.73 12.87
CA TRP A 151 -4.40 -16.45 11.56
C TRP A 151 -4.35 -14.95 11.28
N VAL A 152 -3.34 -14.53 10.54
CA VAL A 152 -3.22 -13.17 10.00
C VAL A 152 -3.35 -13.23 8.49
N ILE A 153 -4.23 -12.43 7.92
CA ILE A 153 -4.37 -12.26 6.47
C ILE A 153 -3.70 -10.93 6.11
N HIS A 154 -2.58 -10.99 5.38
CA HIS A 154 -1.77 -9.83 5.02
C HIS A 154 -2.16 -9.33 3.63
N ILE A 155 -2.61 -8.08 3.55
CA ILE A 155 -3.27 -7.52 2.38
C ILE A 155 -2.43 -6.33 1.90
N HIS A 156 -1.80 -6.51 0.74
CA HIS A 156 -0.97 -5.47 0.17
C HIS A 156 -1.78 -4.33 -0.45
N GLY A 157 -1.09 -3.23 -0.72
CA GLY A 157 -1.66 -2.04 -1.34
C GLY A 157 -1.75 -2.13 -2.86
N SER A 158 -2.13 -1.00 -3.46
CA SER A 158 -2.13 -0.84 -4.92
C SER A 158 -0.71 -0.87 -5.45
N TRP A 159 -0.53 -1.40 -6.66
CA TRP A 159 0.71 -1.29 -7.43
C TRP A 159 1.94 -2.03 -6.88
N THR A 160 1.73 -2.80 -5.82
CA THR A 160 2.72 -3.69 -5.23
C THR A 160 2.43 -5.15 -5.55
N ASP A 161 3.36 -6.03 -5.23
CA ASP A 161 3.21 -7.48 -5.32
C ASP A 161 3.20 -8.08 -3.90
N ARG A 162 2.79 -9.35 -3.74
CA ARG A 162 2.67 -10.00 -2.41
C ARG A 162 3.93 -9.92 -1.53
N SER A 163 5.12 -9.84 -2.12
CA SER A 163 6.40 -9.74 -1.39
C SER A 163 6.49 -8.57 -0.44
N ILE A 164 5.78 -7.47 -0.73
CA ILE A 164 5.71 -6.27 0.13
C ILE A 164 5.25 -6.60 1.56
N MET A 165 4.46 -7.67 1.71
CA MET A 165 3.91 -8.14 2.99
C MET A 165 4.84 -9.03 3.78
N PHE A 166 5.97 -9.45 3.25
CA PHE A 166 6.93 -10.27 4.00
C PHE A 166 7.53 -9.51 5.19
N ARG A 167 7.63 -8.17 5.12
CA ARG A 167 7.97 -7.32 6.27
C ARG A 167 6.93 -7.41 7.38
N ASP A 168 5.66 -7.45 6.99
CA ASP A 168 4.53 -7.56 7.91
C ASP A 168 4.47 -8.97 8.53
N VAL A 169 4.60 -10.03 7.73
CA VAL A 169 4.73 -11.42 8.22
C VAL A 169 5.89 -11.53 9.23
N HIS A 170 7.05 -10.94 8.89
CA HIS A 170 8.20 -10.91 9.80
C HIS A 170 7.86 -10.20 11.12
N ALA A 171 7.16 -9.06 11.08
CA ALA A 171 6.74 -8.32 12.28
C ALA A 171 5.75 -9.11 13.15
N PHE A 172 4.88 -9.94 12.57
CA PHE A 172 3.97 -10.82 13.31
C PHE A 172 4.63 -12.10 13.84
N SER A 173 5.79 -12.50 13.31
CA SER A 173 6.46 -13.76 13.68
C SER A 173 6.69 -13.99 15.19
N PRO A 174 6.96 -12.97 16.05
CA PRO A 174 7.12 -13.18 17.49
C PRO A 174 5.83 -13.69 18.17
N LEU A 175 4.66 -13.33 17.64
CA LEU A 175 3.34 -13.77 18.13
C LEU A 175 3.06 -15.24 17.79
N GLY A 176 3.77 -15.79 16.80
CA GLY A 176 3.67 -17.19 16.40
C GLY A 176 2.36 -17.54 15.69
N PHE A 177 1.59 -16.58 15.20
CA PHE A 177 0.38 -16.79 14.43
C PHE A 177 0.68 -17.36 13.04
N THR A 178 -0.27 -18.08 12.47
CA THR A 178 -0.18 -18.51 11.06
C THR A 178 -0.47 -17.32 10.16
N SER A 179 0.33 -17.12 9.13
CA SER A 179 0.23 -15.95 8.24
C SER A 179 -0.10 -16.37 6.82
N LEU A 180 -1.11 -15.75 6.22
CA LEU A 180 -1.50 -15.97 4.83
C LEU A 180 -1.38 -14.65 4.06
N VAL A 181 -0.64 -14.67 2.97
CA VAL A 181 -0.48 -13.54 2.04
C VAL A 181 -1.18 -13.89 0.73
N PRO A 182 -2.48 -13.59 0.57
CA PRO A 182 -3.22 -13.88 -0.65
C PRO A 182 -2.89 -12.91 -1.78
N SER A 183 -3.07 -13.38 -3.01
CA SER A 183 -3.28 -12.50 -4.17
C SER A 183 -4.76 -12.21 -4.34
N PHE A 184 -5.10 -11.17 -5.08
CA PHE A 184 -6.48 -10.80 -5.43
C PHE A 184 -6.57 -10.32 -6.88
N ARG A 185 -7.80 -10.17 -7.40
CA ARG A 185 -8.13 -9.98 -8.83
C ARG A 185 -7.33 -8.91 -9.60
N SER A 186 -6.78 -7.91 -8.92
CA SER A 186 -5.98 -6.85 -9.54
C SER A 186 -4.51 -7.20 -9.72
N ASP A 187 -4.09 -8.37 -9.24
CA ASP A 187 -2.69 -8.80 -9.28
C ASP A 187 -2.37 -9.50 -10.59
N LEU A 188 -1.15 -9.25 -11.08
CA LEU A 188 -0.68 -9.78 -12.36
C LEU A 188 -0.47 -11.30 -12.32
N GLU A 189 -0.27 -11.88 -11.14
CA GLU A 189 -0.03 -13.32 -10.95
C GLU A 189 -1.32 -14.15 -10.95
N VAL A 190 -2.49 -13.52 -10.87
CA VAL A 190 -3.77 -14.23 -10.91
C VAL A 190 -4.03 -14.76 -12.33
N SER A 191 -4.36 -16.04 -12.42
CA SER A 191 -4.67 -16.72 -13.68
C SER A 191 -6.02 -17.44 -13.63
N PRO A 192 -6.95 -17.18 -14.58
CA PRO A 192 -6.83 -16.21 -15.67
C PRO A 192 -6.85 -14.76 -15.13
N PRO A 193 -6.23 -13.78 -15.84
CA PRO A 193 -6.26 -12.38 -15.43
C PRO A 193 -7.70 -11.88 -15.20
N GLN A 194 -7.94 -11.22 -14.08
CA GLN A 194 -9.30 -10.80 -13.69
C GLN A 194 -9.56 -9.32 -13.87
N ALA A 195 -8.58 -8.47 -13.56
CA ALA A 195 -8.70 -7.05 -13.72
C ALA A 195 -7.35 -6.41 -14.09
N GLU A 196 -7.37 -5.53 -15.10
CA GLU A 196 -6.25 -4.63 -15.38
C GLU A 196 -6.33 -3.33 -14.56
N SER A 197 -7.43 -3.14 -13.82
CA SER A 197 -7.70 -1.93 -13.07
C SER A 197 -8.21 -2.26 -11.68
N SER A 198 -7.73 -1.55 -10.68
CA SER A 198 -8.21 -1.68 -9.31
C SER A 198 -9.51 -0.90 -9.11
N HIS A 199 -10.40 -1.47 -8.32
CA HIS A 199 -11.61 -0.82 -7.83
C HIS A 199 -11.43 -0.21 -6.45
N LEU A 200 -10.19 0.10 -6.08
CA LEU A 200 -9.85 0.81 -4.84
C LEU A 200 -10.26 0.02 -3.58
N GLY A 201 -10.30 -1.32 -3.71
CA GLY A 201 -10.75 -2.25 -2.68
C GLY A 201 -12.24 -2.61 -2.72
N GLN A 202 -13.06 -1.88 -3.48
CA GLN A 202 -14.50 -2.11 -3.59
C GLN A 202 -14.87 -3.52 -4.05
N THR A 203 -14.00 -4.15 -4.84
CA THR A 203 -14.27 -5.48 -5.39
C THR A 203 -13.30 -6.55 -4.89
N GLU A 204 -12.07 -6.15 -4.58
CA GLU A 204 -10.96 -6.97 -4.14
C GLU A 204 -11.22 -7.62 -2.77
N TRP A 205 -12.04 -7.01 -1.91
CA TRP A 205 -12.42 -7.59 -0.60
C TRP A 205 -13.08 -8.97 -0.71
N ARG A 206 -13.73 -9.30 -1.84
CA ARG A 206 -14.33 -10.63 -2.06
C ARG A 206 -13.27 -11.73 -2.20
N ASP A 207 -12.09 -11.36 -2.68
CA ASP A 207 -10.98 -12.31 -2.84
C ASP A 207 -10.25 -12.49 -1.51
N VAL A 208 -10.15 -11.43 -0.72
CA VAL A 208 -9.68 -11.51 0.67
C VAL A 208 -10.67 -12.28 1.56
N GLU A 209 -11.99 -12.15 1.34
CA GLU A 209 -12.99 -13.03 1.98
C GLU A 209 -12.73 -14.49 1.63
N SER A 210 -12.33 -14.81 0.40
CA SER A 210 -11.97 -16.17 0.02
C SER A 210 -10.73 -16.67 0.77
N ALA A 211 -9.75 -15.80 1.02
CA ALA A 211 -8.58 -16.12 1.86
C ALA A 211 -8.95 -16.31 3.34
N VAL A 212 -9.90 -15.52 3.85
CA VAL A 212 -10.50 -15.70 5.17
C VAL A 212 -11.22 -17.05 5.26
N ALA A 213 -12.04 -17.41 4.26
CA ALA A 213 -12.72 -18.69 4.19
C ALA A 213 -11.72 -19.86 4.15
N TYR A 214 -10.65 -19.71 3.36
CA TYR A 214 -9.53 -20.66 3.33
C TYR A 214 -8.96 -20.88 4.74
N ALA A 215 -8.59 -19.81 5.45
CA ALA A 215 -8.08 -19.90 6.81
C ALA A 215 -9.05 -20.64 7.75
N VAL A 216 -10.34 -20.29 7.73
CA VAL A 216 -11.37 -20.94 8.58
C VAL A 216 -11.49 -22.43 8.28
N THR A 217 -11.52 -22.82 6.99
CA THR A 217 -11.59 -24.24 6.61
C THR A 217 -10.34 -25.04 6.98
N HIS A 218 -9.22 -24.35 7.21
CA HIS A 218 -7.95 -24.92 7.67
C HIS A 218 -7.74 -24.77 9.19
N GLY A 219 -8.82 -24.47 9.93
CA GLY A 219 -8.83 -24.50 11.40
C GLY A 219 -8.66 -23.15 12.09
N ALA A 220 -8.58 -22.04 11.35
CA ALA A 220 -8.53 -20.71 11.97
C ALA A 220 -9.81 -20.44 12.76
N GLN A 221 -9.65 -20.19 14.06
CA GLN A 221 -10.72 -19.80 14.98
C GLN A 221 -10.80 -18.28 15.15
N ARG A 222 -9.65 -17.60 14.99
CA ARG A 222 -9.49 -16.16 15.13
C ARG A 222 -8.70 -15.61 13.95
N ILE A 223 -9.17 -14.51 13.39
CA ILE A 223 -8.57 -13.87 12.22
C ILE A 223 -8.21 -12.43 12.55
N ILE A 224 -7.04 -12.03 12.10
CA ILE A 224 -6.57 -10.65 12.11
C ILE A 224 -6.34 -10.24 10.66
N LEU A 225 -6.89 -9.12 10.25
CA LEU A 225 -6.63 -8.54 8.93
C LEU A 225 -5.53 -7.51 9.05
N SER A 226 -4.44 -7.64 8.30
CA SER A 226 -3.37 -6.65 8.26
C SER A 226 -3.31 -6.03 6.87
N GLY A 227 -3.69 -4.76 6.75
CA GLY A 227 -3.88 -4.08 5.47
C GLY A 227 -3.02 -2.84 5.33
N TRP A 228 -2.22 -2.77 4.26
CA TRP A 228 -1.33 -1.65 4.00
C TRP A 228 -1.87 -0.79 2.84
N SER A 229 -1.90 0.54 2.98
CA SER A 229 -2.43 1.44 1.94
C SER A 229 -3.86 1.09 1.52
N MET A 230 -4.13 0.83 0.22
CA MET A 230 -5.40 0.29 -0.27
C MET A 230 -5.80 -1.03 0.41
N GLY A 231 -4.82 -1.85 0.81
CA GLY A 231 -5.06 -3.07 1.58
C GLY A 231 -5.81 -2.79 2.88
N GLY A 232 -5.68 -1.58 3.44
CA GLY A 232 -6.50 -1.11 4.56
C GLY A 232 -7.96 -0.90 4.20
N THR A 233 -8.26 -0.34 3.03
CA THR A 233 -9.64 -0.27 2.49
C THR A 233 -10.22 -1.67 2.34
N ILE A 234 -9.45 -2.60 1.78
CA ILE A 234 -9.84 -3.99 1.57
C ILE A 234 -10.10 -4.69 2.91
N ALA A 235 -9.25 -4.48 3.90
CA ALA A 235 -9.41 -5.05 5.25
C ALA A 235 -10.71 -4.55 5.91
N LEU A 236 -10.97 -3.24 5.85
CA LEU A 236 -12.19 -2.65 6.42
C LEU A 236 -13.46 -3.16 5.73
N LEU A 237 -13.47 -3.25 4.39
CA LEU A 237 -14.60 -3.82 3.66
C LEU A 237 -14.79 -5.31 3.94
N THR A 238 -13.70 -6.07 4.06
CA THR A 238 -13.76 -7.48 4.45
C THR A 238 -14.38 -7.63 5.83
N ALA A 239 -13.96 -6.81 6.79
CA ALA A 239 -14.50 -6.83 8.15
C ALA A 239 -16.00 -6.48 8.20
N GLU A 240 -16.46 -5.54 7.36
CA GLU A 240 -17.87 -5.11 7.32
C GLU A 240 -18.80 -6.07 6.57
N ARG A 241 -18.28 -6.82 5.59
CA ARG A 241 -19.12 -7.52 4.59
C ARG A 241 -18.93 -9.02 4.56
N SER A 242 -17.85 -9.53 5.13
CA SER A 242 -17.54 -10.95 5.10
C SER A 242 -18.60 -11.77 5.84
N ALA A 243 -18.97 -12.91 5.27
CA ALA A 243 -19.77 -13.91 5.98
C ALA A 243 -19.09 -14.45 7.25
N TYR A 244 -17.79 -14.18 7.42
CA TYR A 244 -16.96 -14.58 8.56
C TYR A 244 -16.63 -13.40 9.49
N GLN A 245 -17.39 -12.30 9.47
CA GLN A 245 -17.18 -11.14 10.34
C GLN A 245 -16.97 -11.51 11.82
N ASP A 246 -17.69 -12.51 12.34
CA ASP A 246 -17.61 -12.97 13.74
C ASP A 246 -16.29 -13.70 14.06
N ARG A 247 -15.47 -14.02 13.06
CA ARG A 247 -14.12 -14.59 13.23
C ARG A 247 -13.03 -13.53 13.20
N ILE A 248 -13.33 -12.32 12.76
CA ILE A 248 -12.36 -11.23 12.63
C ILE A 248 -12.26 -10.53 13.99
N ALA A 249 -11.18 -10.79 14.71
CA ALA A 249 -10.96 -10.25 16.05
C ALA A 249 -10.29 -8.88 16.05
N GLY A 250 -9.61 -8.50 14.97
CA GLY A 250 -9.01 -7.17 14.87
C GLY A 250 -8.43 -6.86 13.51
N ILE A 251 -8.09 -5.58 13.33
CA ILE A 251 -7.44 -5.06 12.12
C ILE A 251 -6.15 -4.35 12.49
N VAL A 252 -5.09 -4.57 11.73
CA VAL A 252 -3.87 -3.75 11.74
C VAL A 252 -3.77 -3.02 10.41
N LEU A 253 -3.55 -1.72 10.45
CA LEU A 253 -3.53 -0.84 9.29
C LEU A 253 -2.21 -0.06 9.24
N VAL A 254 -1.57 -0.04 8.07
CA VAL A 254 -0.31 0.72 7.85
C VAL A 254 -0.51 1.71 6.71
N GLY A 255 -0.33 3.00 6.99
CA GLY A 255 -0.63 4.09 6.05
C GLY A 255 -1.96 3.92 5.30
N PRO A 256 -3.10 3.65 5.98
CA PRO A 256 -4.29 3.15 5.32
C PRO A 256 -5.04 4.22 4.52
N VAL A 257 -5.62 3.82 3.38
CA VAL A 257 -6.61 4.65 2.68
C VAL A 257 -7.99 4.43 3.31
N THR A 258 -8.41 5.34 4.19
CA THR A 258 -9.72 5.32 4.89
C THR A 258 -10.71 6.34 4.35
N SER A 259 -10.30 7.13 3.35
CA SER A 259 -11.12 8.10 2.64
C SER A 259 -10.55 8.33 1.25
N TRP A 260 -11.09 7.65 0.24
CA TRP A 260 -10.61 7.80 -1.13
C TRP A 260 -10.86 9.21 -1.68
N ARG A 261 -11.95 9.87 -1.29
CA ARG A 261 -12.19 11.26 -1.70
C ARG A 261 -11.11 12.20 -1.18
N LYS A 262 -10.74 12.09 0.10
CA LYS A 262 -9.70 12.96 0.70
C LYS A 262 -8.33 12.62 0.16
N THR A 263 -8.00 11.34 -0.03
CA THR A 263 -6.75 10.90 -0.65
C THR A 263 -6.60 11.41 -2.08
N ILE A 264 -7.61 11.27 -2.93
CA ILE A 264 -7.56 11.77 -4.32
C ILE A 264 -7.45 13.30 -4.34
N THR A 265 -8.15 13.98 -3.44
CA THR A 265 -8.09 15.44 -3.34
C THR A 265 -6.71 15.91 -2.92
N ALA A 266 -6.11 15.29 -1.88
CA ALA A 266 -4.78 15.63 -1.42
C ALA A 266 -3.70 15.35 -2.48
N GLY A 267 -3.78 14.19 -3.15
CA GLY A 267 -2.87 13.87 -4.26
C GLY A 267 -3.00 14.83 -5.44
N ALA A 268 -4.22 15.30 -5.73
CA ALA A 268 -4.44 16.33 -6.75
C ALA A 268 -3.82 17.68 -6.33
N GLU A 269 -4.00 18.10 -5.08
CA GLU A 269 -3.40 19.32 -4.54
C GLU A 269 -1.87 19.28 -4.58
N ALA A 270 -1.26 18.16 -4.15
CA ALA A 270 0.19 17.93 -4.23
C ALA A 270 0.72 17.99 -5.68
N ALA A 271 -0.08 17.53 -6.65
CA ALA A 271 0.24 17.61 -8.07
C ALA A 271 -0.06 18.99 -8.71
N GLY A 272 -0.49 19.99 -7.93
CA GLY A 272 -0.87 21.31 -8.43
C GLY A 272 -2.15 21.33 -9.27
N VAL A 273 -2.98 20.29 -9.15
CA VAL A 273 -4.26 20.17 -9.86
C VAL A 273 -5.35 20.88 -9.05
N PRO A 274 -6.11 21.83 -9.64
CA PRO A 274 -7.19 22.50 -8.94
C PRO A 274 -8.29 21.53 -8.46
N ALA A 275 -8.98 21.88 -7.37
CA ALA A 275 -10.05 21.05 -6.79
C ALA A 275 -11.14 20.62 -7.81
N VAL A 276 -11.46 21.48 -8.78
CA VAL A 276 -12.40 21.15 -9.88
C VAL A 276 -11.92 19.95 -10.70
N GLY A 277 -10.60 19.81 -10.89
CA GLY A 277 -9.98 18.66 -11.56
C GLY A 277 -10.13 17.37 -10.75
N ALA A 278 -9.90 17.41 -9.44
CA ALA A 278 -10.11 16.26 -8.54
C ALA A 278 -11.58 15.81 -8.55
N GLY A 279 -12.52 16.77 -8.47
CA GLY A 279 -13.96 16.52 -8.59
C GLY A 279 -14.35 15.86 -9.91
N LEU A 280 -13.75 16.30 -11.02
CA LEU A 280 -13.98 15.69 -12.34
C LEU A 280 -13.44 14.26 -12.41
N VAL A 281 -12.22 14.01 -11.91
CA VAL A 281 -11.63 12.66 -11.85
C VAL A 281 -12.55 11.70 -11.08
N MET A 282 -13.01 12.10 -9.89
CA MET A 282 -13.96 11.30 -9.11
C MET A 282 -15.27 11.08 -9.88
N SER A 283 -15.82 12.10 -10.53
CA SER A 283 -17.05 11.99 -11.32
C SER A 283 -16.91 10.99 -12.48
N LEU A 284 -15.74 10.93 -13.13
CA LEU A 284 -15.44 9.93 -14.16
C LEU A 284 -15.41 8.51 -13.62
N LEU A 285 -14.85 8.30 -12.43
CA LEU A 285 -14.80 7.01 -11.76
C LEU A 285 -16.18 6.51 -11.30
N GLN A 286 -17.09 7.43 -10.95
CA GLN A 286 -18.46 7.13 -10.53
C GLN A 286 -19.45 6.92 -11.69
N ALA A 287 -19.14 7.46 -12.88
CA ALA A 287 -20.05 7.41 -14.02
C ALA A 287 -19.88 6.11 -14.82
N PRO A 288 -20.92 5.27 -15.00
CA PRO A 288 -20.83 3.99 -15.71
C PRO A 288 -20.13 4.00 -17.08
N PRO A 289 -20.42 4.92 -18.01
CA PRO A 289 -19.75 4.90 -19.31
C PRO A 289 -18.24 5.17 -19.20
N PHE A 290 -17.82 5.99 -18.23
CA PHE A 290 -16.41 6.35 -18.03
C PHE A 290 -15.68 5.31 -17.18
N ALA A 291 -16.31 4.74 -16.16
CA ALA A 291 -15.78 3.61 -15.42
C ALA A 291 -15.39 2.45 -16.36
N LYS A 292 -16.28 2.10 -17.30
CA LYS A 292 -16.00 1.09 -18.33
C LYS A 292 -14.82 1.48 -19.24
N LEU A 293 -14.73 2.75 -19.66
CA LEU A 293 -13.60 3.27 -20.44
C LEU A 293 -12.26 3.19 -19.69
N LEU A 294 -12.30 3.27 -18.37
CA LEU A 294 -11.14 3.17 -17.49
C LEU A 294 -10.73 1.72 -17.21
N GLY A 295 -11.56 0.74 -17.58
CA GLY A 295 -11.31 -0.69 -17.34
C GLY A 295 -11.98 -1.22 -16.07
N LEU A 296 -12.85 -0.45 -15.44
CA LEU A 296 -13.58 -0.88 -14.26
C LEU A 296 -14.80 -1.72 -14.65
N ALA A 297 -14.96 -2.87 -14.00
CA ALA A 297 -16.14 -3.72 -14.10
C ALA A 297 -17.43 -3.05 -13.59
N GLU A 298 -17.32 -2.17 -12.59
CA GLU A 298 -18.41 -1.39 -12.02
C GLU A 298 -17.91 0.00 -11.62
N PRO A 299 -18.78 1.02 -11.58
CA PRO A 299 -18.37 2.35 -11.13
C PRO A 299 -17.94 2.34 -9.67
N ILE A 300 -17.01 3.24 -9.32
CA ILE A 300 -16.57 3.42 -7.95
C ILE A 300 -17.71 4.08 -7.14
N ASN A 301 -18.10 3.45 -6.05
CA ASN A 301 -18.99 4.00 -5.05
C ASN A 301 -18.14 4.56 -3.90
N PHE A 302 -17.67 5.80 -4.07
CA PHE A 302 -16.87 6.46 -3.06
C PHE A 302 -17.56 6.52 -1.68
N ASP A 303 -18.89 6.65 -1.60
CA ASP A 303 -19.58 6.73 -0.30
C ASP A 303 -19.39 5.45 0.52
N ALA A 304 -19.27 4.30 -0.13
CA ALA A 304 -18.95 3.04 0.53
C ALA A 304 -17.49 2.97 1.02
N LEU A 305 -16.62 3.86 0.54
CA LEU A 305 -15.18 3.89 0.79
C LEU A 305 -14.75 5.05 1.71
N GLU A 306 -15.70 5.63 2.46
CA GLU A 306 -15.46 6.71 3.43
C GLU A 306 -15.71 6.24 4.87
N TRP A 307 -14.66 6.16 5.68
CA TRP A 307 -14.76 5.88 7.12
C TRP A 307 -14.50 7.10 8.00
N VAL A 308 -13.89 8.14 7.44
CA VAL A 308 -13.53 9.35 8.18
C VAL A 308 -14.74 10.20 8.56
N ASP A 309 -15.73 10.30 7.67
CA ASP A 309 -16.88 11.20 7.85
C ASP A 309 -18.11 10.46 8.43
N VAL A 310 -17.96 9.19 8.83
CA VAL A 310 -19.03 8.35 9.41
C VAL A 310 -18.63 7.93 10.83
N PRO A 311 -19.19 8.56 11.88
CA PRO A 311 -18.87 8.23 13.26
C PRO A 311 -19.19 6.79 13.62
N ASN A 312 -18.28 6.14 14.35
CA ASN A 312 -18.41 4.78 14.91
C ASN A 312 -18.79 3.72 13.87
N ARG A 313 -18.31 3.88 12.62
CA ARG A 313 -18.50 2.90 11.56
C ARG A 313 -17.71 1.61 11.82
N VAL A 314 -16.54 1.71 12.47
CA VAL A 314 -15.67 0.58 12.76
C VAL A 314 -16.01 -0.01 14.13
N SER A 315 -16.50 -1.25 14.14
CA SER A 315 -16.97 -1.93 15.36
C SER A 315 -15.96 -2.89 15.99
N ILE A 316 -14.82 -3.14 15.35
CA ILE A 316 -13.81 -4.09 15.82
C ILE A 316 -12.49 -3.38 16.17
N PRO A 317 -11.72 -3.90 17.15
CA PRO A 317 -10.43 -3.32 17.53
C PRO A 317 -9.52 -3.15 16.31
N THR A 318 -9.06 -1.92 16.09
CA THR A 318 -8.27 -1.54 14.93
C THR A 318 -7.05 -0.74 15.35
N LEU A 319 -5.87 -1.20 14.96
CA LEU A 319 -4.62 -0.47 15.09
C LEU A 319 -4.30 0.24 13.78
N VAL A 320 -3.91 1.51 13.86
CA VAL A 320 -3.32 2.26 12.76
C VAL A 320 -1.89 2.64 13.14
N LEU A 321 -0.94 2.18 12.33
CA LEU A 321 0.46 2.58 12.34
C LEU A 321 0.68 3.52 11.17
N HIS A 322 1.15 4.74 11.40
CA HIS A 322 1.32 5.69 10.31
C HIS A 322 2.42 6.69 10.61
N SER A 323 3.22 7.04 9.60
CA SER A 323 4.13 8.17 9.68
C SER A 323 3.43 9.49 9.35
N SER A 324 3.89 10.58 9.97
CA SER A 324 3.46 11.92 9.57
C SER A 324 4.16 12.45 8.31
N ALA A 325 5.24 11.78 7.88
CA ALA A 325 5.98 12.09 6.66
C ALA A 325 5.46 11.33 5.42
N ASP A 326 4.33 10.63 5.55
CA ASP A 326 3.68 9.94 4.43
C ASP A 326 3.27 10.96 3.35
N GLN A 327 3.92 10.85 2.19
CA GLN A 327 3.78 11.74 1.05
C GLN A 327 2.60 11.38 0.14
N GLU A 328 2.00 10.20 0.31
CA GLU A 328 0.87 9.75 -0.51
C GLU A 328 -0.45 9.91 0.24
N ILE A 329 -0.48 9.51 1.51
CA ILE A 329 -1.67 9.54 2.37
C ILE A 329 -1.43 10.52 3.53
N PRO A 330 -2.04 11.71 3.50
CA PRO A 330 -1.86 12.68 4.57
C PRO A 330 -2.23 12.11 5.95
N TRP A 331 -1.39 12.37 6.94
CA TRP A 331 -1.58 12.00 8.34
C TRP A 331 -2.96 12.39 8.88
N GLU A 332 -3.48 13.54 8.45
CA GLU A 332 -4.76 14.09 8.88
C GLU A 332 -5.92 13.14 8.58
N ILE A 333 -5.82 12.29 7.54
CA ILE A 333 -6.83 11.29 7.19
C ILE A 333 -6.89 10.22 8.28
N SER A 334 -5.74 9.67 8.70
CA SER A 334 -5.66 8.70 9.79
C SER A 334 -6.08 9.30 11.14
N ALA A 335 -5.69 10.55 11.43
CA ALA A 335 -6.14 11.26 12.62
C ALA A 335 -7.65 11.49 12.63
N ALA A 336 -8.25 11.82 11.49
CA ALA A 336 -9.69 12.00 11.37
C ALA A 336 -10.45 10.66 11.46
N PHE A 337 -9.91 9.58 10.89
CA PHE A 337 -10.45 8.22 11.04
C PHE A 337 -10.49 7.77 12.50
N GLN A 338 -9.42 8.02 13.27
CA GLN A 338 -9.37 7.74 14.70
C GLN A 338 -10.41 8.57 15.47
N ARG A 339 -10.51 9.88 15.19
CA ARG A 339 -11.52 10.74 15.83
C ARG A 339 -12.95 10.32 15.53
N ALA A 340 -13.21 9.76 14.35
CA ALA A 340 -14.52 9.23 13.98
C ALA A 340 -14.84 7.92 14.70
N ASN A 341 -13.83 7.15 15.12
CA ASN A 341 -13.99 5.82 15.74
C ASN A 341 -13.14 5.70 17.03
N PRO A 342 -13.33 6.59 18.03
CA PRO A 342 -12.39 6.73 19.15
C PRO A 342 -12.36 5.51 20.07
N ASP A 343 -13.44 4.73 20.12
CA ASP A 343 -13.56 3.58 21.02
C ASP A 343 -12.89 2.31 20.46
N THR A 344 -12.73 2.22 19.14
CA THR A 344 -12.24 1.01 18.45
C THR A 344 -10.92 1.22 17.73
N VAL A 345 -10.58 2.45 17.35
CA VAL A 345 -9.36 2.76 16.59
C VAL A 345 -8.28 3.35 17.51
N THR A 346 -7.13 2.67 17.56
CA THR A 346 -5.90 3.17 18.16
C THR A 346 -4.96 3.66 17.06
N LEU A 347 -4.58 4.93 17.07
CA LEU A 347 -3.60 5.51 16.14
C LEU A 347 -2.25 5.69 16.84
N ILE A 348 -1.21 5.07 16.32
CA ILE A 348 0.16 5.17 16.81
C ILE A 348 1.02 5.86 15.75
N PRO A 349 1.58 7.06 16.03
CA PRO A 349 2.55 7.69 15.15
C PRO A 349 3.87 6.90 15.17
N LEU A 350 4.43 6.66 14.00
CA LEU A 350 5.75 6.07 13.83
C LEU A 350 6.76 7.14 13.36
N PRO A 351 8.08 6.86 13.42
CA PRO A 351 9.11 7.77 12.91
C PRO A 351 8.85 8.23 11.47
N GLU A 352 9.47 9.34 11.08
CA GLU A 352 9.36 9.89 9.73
C GLU A 352 9.78 8.85 8.69
N ALA A 353 8.82 8.46 7.86
CA ALA A 353 8.96 7.45 6.84
C ALA A 353 8.01 7.79 5.69
N HIS A 354 8.42 7.46 4.48
CA HIS A 354 7.56 7.57 3.31
C HIS A 354 6.43 6.53 3.39
N HIS A 355 5.44 6.68 2.52
CA HIS A 355 4.27 5.80 2.45
C HIS A 355 4.63 4.30 2.53
N THR A 356 4.13 3.61 3.56
CA THR A 356 4.36 2.17 3.83
C THR A 356 5.83 1.76 4.06
N GLN A 357 6.68 2.71 4.44
CA GLN A 357 8.10 2.49 4.73
C GLN A 357 8.42 2.58 6.23
N GLU A 358 7.41 2.66 7.09
CA GLU A 358 7.59 2.76 8.55
C GLU A 358 8.41 1.59 9.10
N TRP A 359 8.20 0.39 8.56
CA TRP A 359 9.01 -0.77 8.91
C TRP A 359 10.46 -0.63 8.43
N ASN A 360 10.73 -0.05 7.25
CA ASN A 360 12.10 0.13 6.73
C ASN A 360 12.93 1.04 7.61
N VAL A 361 12.31 2.15 8.06
CA VAL A 361 12.95 3.15 8.90
C VAL A 361 13.17 2.63 10.31
N SER A 362 12.18 1.95 10.90
CA SER A 362 12.26 1.48 12.27
C SER A 362 11.60 0.11 12.49
N PRO A 363 12.23 -1.00 12.05
CA PRO A 363 11.66 -2.34 12.18
C PRO A 363 11.30 -2.70 13.62
N HIS A 364 12.15 -2.29 14.58
CA HIS A 364 11.97 -2.55 16.00
C HIS A 364 10.77 -1.82 16.58
N THR A 365 10.64 -0.52 16.32
CA THR A 365 9.51 0.29 16.81
C THR A 365 8.20 -0.22 16.20
N PHE A 366 8.17 -0.44 14.88
CA PHE A 366 7.01 -1.00 14.20
C PHE A 366 6.56 -2.33 14.85
N THR A 367 7.49 -3.27 15.01
CA THR A 367 7.20 -4.60 15.57
C THR A 367 6.74 -4.52 17.02
N ASN A 368 7.35 -3.64 17.84
CA ASN A 368 6.98 -3.50 19.24
C ASN A 368 5.58 -2.92 19.42
N GLU A 369 5.23 -1.86 18.68
CA GLU A 369 3.90 -1.26 18.77
C GLU A 369 2.81 -2.23 18.30
N LEU A 370 3.06 -2.93 17.18
CA LEU A 370 2.18 -3.98 16.67
C LEU A 370 1.96 -5.08 17.71
N THR A 371 3.04 -5.70 18.19
CA THR A 371 2.94 -6.83 19.11
C THR A 371 2.39 -6.43 20.48
N SER A 372 2.73 -5.24 20.97
CA SER A 372 2.18 -4.68 22.22
C SER A 372 0.67 -4.52 22.12
N TRP A 373 0.18 -3.92 21.04
CA TRP A 373 -1.25 -3.74 20.83
C TRP A 373 -2.00 -5.07 20.70
N ILE A 374 -1.46 -6.03 19.95
CA ILE A 374 -2.05 -7.36 19.80
C ILE A 374 -2.17 -8.07 21.14
N ASN A 375 -1.08 -8.09 21.92
CA ASN A 375 -1.08 -8.74 23.23
C ASN A 375 -2.12 -8.10 24.15
N LYS A 376 -2.15 -6.77 24.22
CA LYS A 376 -3.03 -6.02 25.12
C LYS A 376 -4.51 -6.11 24.72
N THR A 377 -4.82 -6.09 23.43
CA THR A 377 -6.18 -5.87 22.92
C THR A 377 -6.82 -7.14 22.39
N ILE A 378 -6.05 -8.02 21.74
CA ILE A 378 -6.59 -9.21 21.06
C ILE A 378 -6.40 -10.48 21.89
N LEU A 379 -5.26 -10.62 22.58
CA LEU A 379 -4.95 -11.84 23.35
C LEU A 379 -5.33 -11.77 24.83
N THR A 380 -5.50 -10.59 25.40
CA THR A 380 -5.87 -10.42 26.82
C THR A 380 -7.38 -10.51 27.05
N GLU A 381 -8.21 -10.51 25.99
CA GLU A 381 -9.62 -10.86 26.09
C GLU A 381 -9.78 -12.39 26.20
N GLY A 382 -9.64 -12.88 27.43
CA GLY A 382 -9.84 -14.27 27.84
C GLY A 382 -10.55 -14.37 29.19
#